data_AF-A0A1C3WIV7-F1
#
_entry.id   AF-A0A1C3WIV7-F1
#
_cell.length_a   1.000
_cell.length_b   1.000
_cell.length_c   1.000
_cell.angle_alpha   90.00
_cell.angle_beta   90.00
_cell.angle_gamma   90.00
#
_symmetry.space_group_name_H-M   'P 1'
#
loop_
_entity.id
_entity.type
_entity.pdbx_description
1 polymer ?
#
loop_
_entity_poly.entity_id
_entity_poly.type
_entity_poly.pdbx_seq_one_letter_code
_entity_poly.pdbx_strand_id
1 'polypeptide(L)' 'MRGISQDNLALEANVERAYVGYLERGSKNPTVTTLEKIAAALSCDISEFFAPVADDIGEIKPLKSGRKVARG' A
#
# COMPACT_ATOMS: atom_id res chain seq x y z
N MET A 1 0.25 6.91 13.99
CA MET A 1 -0.56 5.86 13.34
C MET A 1 -1.93 5.81 14.00
N ARG A 2 -3.02 5.69 13.24
CA ARG A 2 -4.43 5.80 13.69
C ARG A 2 -4.91 4.70 14.67
N GLY A 3 -4.01 4.05 15.42
CA GLY A 3 -4.36 3.06 16.46
C GLY A 3 -5.03 1.76 15.96
N ILE A 4 -5.28 1.62 14.66
CA ILE A 4 -5.88 0.43 14.05
C ILE A 4 -4.84 -0.69 13.92
N SER A 5 -5.21 -1.92 14.28
CA SER A 5 -4.36 -3.10 14.05
C SER A 5 -4.34 -3.49 12.57
N GLN A 6 -3.31 -4.22 12.14
CA GLN A 6 -3.26 -4.79 10.77
C GLN A 6 -4.49 -5.66 10.46
N ASP A 7 -4.96 -6.42 11.46
CA ASP A 7 -6.11 -7.30 11.35
C ASP A 7 -7.39 -6.52 11.12
N ASN A 8 -7.58 -5.44 11.88
CA ASN A 8 -8.73 -4.55 11.72
C ASN A 8 -8.67 -3.81 10.38
N LEU A 9 -7.50 -3.31 9.98
CA LEU A 9 -7.32 -2.67 8.68
C LEU A 9 -7.63 -3.63 7.52
N ALA A 10 -7.16 -4.87 7.60
CA ALA A 10 -7.44 -5.89 6.60
C ALA A 10 -8.94 -6.20 6.50
N LEU A 11 -9.60 -6.33 7.65
CA LEU A 11 -11.03 -6.57 7.75
C LEU A 11 -11.83 -5.40 7.15
N GLU A 12 -11.55 -4.17 7.58
CA GLU A 12 -12.27 -2.97 7.12
C GLU A 12 -12.03 -2.68 5.64
N ALA A 13 -10.80 -2.86 5.15
CA ALA A 13 -10.47 -2.67 3.74
C ALA A 13 -10.87 -3.87 2.86
N ASN A 14 -11.37 -4.97 3.44
CA ASN A 14 -11.69 -6.21 2.72
C ASN A 14 -10.51 -6.68 1.84
N VAL A 15 -9.34 -6.81 2.47
CA VAL A 15 -8.09 -7.32 1.88
C VAL A 15 -7.50 -8.40 2.76
N GLU A 16 -6.58 -9.20 2.22
CA GLU A 16 -5.89 -10.22 3.02
C GLU A 16 -4.99 -9.56 4.08
N ARG A 17 -5.03 -10.07 5.32
CA ARG A 17 -4.13 -9.64 6.41
C ARG A 17 -2.66 -9.67 6.01
N ALA A 18 -2.23 -10.71 5.29
CA ALA A 18 -0.87 -10.83 4.79
C ALA A 18 -0.51 -9.69 3.81
N TYR A 19 -1.49 -9.25 3.01
CA TYR A 19 -1.34 -8.14 2.07
C TYR A 19 -1.08 -6.81 2.77
N VAL A 20 -1.79 -6.52 3.87
CA VAL A 20 -1.53 -5.34 4.71
C VAL A 20 -0.09 -5.34 5.20
N GLY A 21 0.39 -6.49 5.71
CA GLY A 21 1.79 -6.62 6.10
C GLY A 21 2.77 -6.41 4.94
N TYR A 22 2.45 -6.89 3.73
CA TYR A 22 3.29 -6.64 2.56
C TYR A 22 3.33 -5.16 2.17
N LEU A 23 2.22 -4.46 2.28
CA LEU A 23 2.10 -3.04 1.99
C LEU A 23 2.93 -2.19 2.95
N GLU A 24 2.82 -2.44 4.26
CA GLU A 24 3.61 -1.72 5.28
C GLU A 24 5.13 -1.89 5.09
N ARG A 25 5.55 -3.07 4.61
CA ARG A 25 6.96 -3.34 4.27
C ARG A 25 7.37 -2.84 2.88
N GLY A 26 6.46 -2.23 2.12
CA GLY A 26 6.73 -1.78 0.75
C GLY A 26 7.11 -2.92 -0.20
N SER A 27 6.63 -4.13 0.05
CA SER A 27 7.04 -5.37 -0.67
C SER A 27 6.07 -5.79 -1.80
N LYS A 28 4.93 -5.10 -1.93
CA LYS A 28 3.94 -5.28 -2.98
C LYS A 28 3.47 -3.94 -3.52
N ASN A 29 3.12 -3.90 -4.80
CA ASN A 29 2.58 -2.71 -5.45
C ASN A 29 1.04 -2.84 -5.53
N PRO A 30 0.27 -2.06 -4.76
CA PRO A 30 -1.19 -2.10 -4.81
C PRO A 30 -1.76 -1.50 -6.07
N THR A 31 -2.91 -2.02 -6.49
CA THR A 31 -3.74 -1.35 -7.50
C THR A 31 -4.37 -0.11 -6.88
N VAL A 32 -4.77 0.85 -7.73
CA VAL A 32 -5.52 2.04 -7.27
C VAL A 32 -6.79 1.63 -6.52
N THR A 33 -7.51 0.61 -6.99
CA THR A 33 -8.69 0.06 -6.29
C THR A 33 -8.37 -0.50 -4.90
N THR A 34 -7.17 -1.05 -4.71
CA THR A 34 -6.75 -1.54 -3.39
C THR A 34 -6.42 -0.36 -2.46
N LEU A 35 -5.75 0.66 -2.99
CA LEU A 35 -5.49 1.90 -2.25
C LEU A 35 -6.79 2.60 -1.84
N GLU A 36 -7.80 2.64 -2.70
CA GLU A 36 -9.11 3.22 -2.39
C GLU A 36 -9.79 2.52 -1.19
N LYS A 37 -9.76 1.19 -1.15
CA LYS A 37 -10.28 0.43 0.00
C LYS A 37 -9.52 0.73 1.30
N ILE A 38 -8.20 0.86 1.21
CA ILE A 38 -7.35 1.17 2.36
C ILE A 38 -7.61 2.61 2.83
N ALA A 39 -7.77 3.57 1.91
CA ALA A 39 -8.13 4.95 2.24
C ALA A 39 -9.47 5.02 2.97
N ALA A 40 -10.48 4.29 2.48
CA ALA A 40 -11.78 4.20 3.12
C ALA A 40 -11.70 3.64 4.55
N ALA A 41 -10.97 2.54 4.76
CA ALA A 41 -10.72 1.98 6.09
C ALA A 41 -9.91 2.94 6.99
N LEU A 42 -8.97 3.68 6.41
CA LEU A 42 -8.21 4.71 7.12
C LEU A 42 -8.96 6.05 7.25
N SER A 43 -10.20 6.15 6.77
CA SER A 43 -11.00 7.36 6.75
C SER A 43 -10.21 8.59 6.29
N CYS A 44 -9.39 8.41 5.25
CA CYS A 44 -8.51 9.43 4.68
C CYS A 44 -8.77 9.56 3.18
N ASP A 45 -8.31 10.63 2.56
CA ASP A 45 -8.40 10.76 1.11
C ASP A 45 -7.33 9.89 0.44
N ILE A 46 -7.66 9.25 -0.69
CA ILE A 46 -6.71 8.42 -1.41
C ILE A 46 -5.49 9.21 -1.92
N SER A 47 -5.65 10.52 -2.18
CA SER A 47 -4.56 11.40 -2.61
C SER A 47 -3.46 11.55 -1.56
N GLU A 48 -3.75 11.30 -0.28
CA GLU A 48 -2.76 11.34 0.80
C GLU A 48 -1.65 10.30 0.60
N PHE A 49 -1.92 9.19 -0.09
CA PHE A 49 -0.90 8.18 -0.44
C PHE A 49 0.07 8.62 -1.54
N PHE A 50 -0.24 9.70 -2.24
CA PHE A 50 0.58 10.23 -3.34
C PHE A 50 1.24 11.56 -2.99
N ALA A 51 1.11 12.01 -1.73
CA ALA A 51 1.80 13.19 -1.26
C ALA A 51 3.32 13.00 -1.34
N PRO A 52 4.08 14.05 -1.68
CA PRO A 52 5.53 14.01 -1.59
C PRO A 52 5.97 13.61 -0.18
N VAL A 53 6.90 12.67 -0.13
CA VAL A 53 7.61 12.30 1.09
C VAL A 53 8.70 13.33 1.39
N ALA A 54 8.98 13.58 2.67
CA ALA A 54 9.97 14.56 3.10
C ALA A 54 11.39 14.24 2.57
N ASP A 55 12.24 15.25 2.40
CA ASP A 55 13.56 15.06 1.77
C ASP A 55 14.53 14.20 2.61
N ASP A 56 14.20 13.95 3.88
CA ASP A 56 15.00 13.16 4.81
C ASP A 56 14.69 11.66 4.78
N ILE A 57 13.65 11.24 4.04
CA ILE A 57 13.38 9.81 3.81
C ILE A 57 14.35 9.34 2.73
N GLY A 58 15.38 8.59 3.15
CA GLY A 58 16.42 8.07 2.27
C GLY A 58 15.88 7.32 1.04
N GLU A 59 16.71 7.16 0.01
CA GLU A 59 16.35 6.65 -1.32
C GLU A 59 15.35 5.47 -1.26
N ILE A 60 14.11 5.72 -1.72
CA ILE A 60 13.08 4.68 -1.84
C ILE A 60 13.43 3.81 -3.05
N LYS A 61 14.04 2.64 -2.79
CA LYS A 61 14.32 1.66 -3.84
C LYS A 61 13.00 1.15 -4.43
N PRO A 62 12.76 1.33 -5.74
CA PRO A 62 11.58 0.79 -6.38
C PRO A 62 11.50 -0.73 -6.21
N LEU A 63 10.28 -1.24 -6.15
CA LEU A 63 10.06 -2.69 -6.20
C LEU A 63 10.65 -3.26 -7.49
N LYS A 64 11.28 -4.44 -7.38
CA LYS A 64 11.76 -5.17 -8.56
C LYS A 64 10.57 -5.37 -9.51
N SER A 65 10.73 -4.94 -10.77
CA SER A 65 9.74 -5.22 -11.80
C SER A 65 9.42 -6.71 -11.82
N GLY A 66 8.13 -7.06 -11.94
CA GLY A 66 7.72 -8.44 -12.19
C GLY A 66 8.35 -8.99 -13.46
N ARG A 67 8.33 -10.33 -13.63
CA ARG A 67 8.80 -11.00 -14.86
C ARG A 67 8.15 -10.32 -16.07
N LYS A 68 8.96 -9.75 -16.96
CA LYS A 68 8.53 -9.31 -18.29
C LYS A 68 8.11 -10.60 -19.03
N VAL A 69 6.82 -10.83 -19.20
CA VAL A 69 6.39 -11.89 -20.12
C VAL A 69 6.79 -11.40 -21.50
N ALA A 70 7.80 -12.01 -22.09
CA ALA A 70 8.10 -11.79 -23.50
C ALA A 70 6.84 -12.20 -24.26
N ARG A 71 6.15 -11.24 -24.88
CA ARG A 71 5.15 -11.57 -25.89
C ARG A 71 5.94 -12.15 -27.07
N GLY A 72 5.82 -13.47 -27.25
CA GLY A 72 6.09 -14.11 -28.54
C GLY A 72 5.00 -13.77 -29.54
#